data_AF-A0AAW1LLK7-F1
#
_entry.id   AF-A0AAW1LLK7-F1
#
_cell.length_a   1.000
_cell.length_b   1.000
_cell.length_c   1.000
_cell.angle_alpha   90.00
_cell.angle_beta   90.00
_cell.angle_gamma   90.00
#
_symmetry.space_group_name_H-M   'P 1'
#
loop_
_entity.id
_entity.type
_entity.pdbx_description
1 polymer ?
#
loop_
_entity_poly.entity_id
_entity_poly.type
_entity_poly.pdbx_seq_one_letter_code
_entity_poly.pdbx_strand_id
1 'polypeptide(L)'
;MKHEEDEGIIGNPNQNPCPICLGLITQESYLDQCFHKYCYNCIVRWTKVVSSKSSSSSTKDSSVKCPLCKTDNFSIIHGYDGNTFQQDFINHITDNSTFFSKAHKHRLQCYYTEPGPLRETFKVTHYWKMRKYLVPNKQLEKWTRRELQALLQVLLLSFTLSDTLLYDLACRS
;
A
#
# COMPACT_ATOMS: atom_id res chain seq x y z
N MET A 1 -50.12 -18.55 12.84
CA MET A 1 -49.69 -17.22 13.31
C MET A 1 -48.18 -17.21 13.30
N LYS A 2 -47.60 -16.34 12.47
CA LYS A 2 -46.17 -16.07 12.44
C LYS A 2 -45.88 -15.15 13.61
N HIS A 3 -44.93 -15.50 14.46
CA HIS A 3 -44.25 -14.53 15.31
C HIS A 3 -42.90 -14.27 14.67
N GLU A 4 -42.77 -13.06 14.14
CA GLU A 4 -41.53 -12.44 13.72
C GLU A 4 -40.75 -12.08 14.98
N GLU A 5 -39.53 -12.61 15.11
CA GLU A 5 -38.55 -12.10 16.07
C GLU A 5 -37.51 -11.30 15.28
N ASP A 6 -37.63 -10.00 15.46
CA ASP A 6 -36.76 -8.92 15.03
C ASP A 6 -35.42 -9.03 15.79
N GLU A 7 -34.44 -9.68 15.19
CA GLU A 7 -33.05 -9.70 15.66
C GLU A 7 -32.39 -8.35 15.35
N GLY A 8 -32.74 -7.37 16.18
CA GLY A 8 -32.13 -6.05 16.22
C GLY A 8 -30.62 -6.18 16.49
N ILE A 9 -29.82 -5.60 15.58
CA ILE A 9 -28.37 -5.48 15.72
C ILE A 9 -28.06 -4.54 16.90
N ILE A 10 -28.00 -5.09 18.11
CA ILE A 10 -27.43 -4.41 19.27
C ILE A 10 -25.91 -4.51 19.13
N GLY A 11 -25.30 -3.49 18.53
CA GLY A 11 -23.85 -3.32 18.52
C GLY A 11 -23.34 -3.34 19.96
N ASN A 12 -22.55 -4.36 20.30
CA ASN A 12 -21.97 -4.52 21.61
C ASN A 12 -21.06 -3.30 21.94
N PRO A 13 -21.39 -2.49 22.97
CA PRO A 13 -20.65 -1.26 23.30
C PRO A 13 -19.23 -1.51 23.84
N ASN A 14 -18.81 -2.77 23.96
CA ASN A 14 -17.47 -3.17 24.42
C ASN A 14 -16.47 -3.46 23.29
N GLN A 15 -16.85 -3.23 22.02
CA GLN A 15 -15.89 -3.33 20.92
C GLN A 15 -15.02 -2.07 20.92
N ASN A 16 -13.93 -2.10 21.69
CA ASN A 16 -12.89 -1.07 21.64
C ASN A 16 -12.54 -0.81 20.16
N PRO A 17 -12.75 0.41 19.65
CA PRO A 17 -12.54 0.69 18.23
C PRO A 17 -11.08 0.48 17.87
N CYS A 18 -10.81 0.17 16.61
CA CYS A 18 -9.45 0.04 16.12
C CYS A 18 -8.70 1.37 16.37
N PRO A 19 -7.56 1.37 17.08
CA PRO A 19 -6.83 2.61 17.36
C PRO A 19 -6.26 3.33 16.13
N ILE A 20 -6.26 2.66 14.97
CA ILE A 20 -5.72 3.20 13.70
C ILE A 20 -6.83 3.84 12.86
N CYS A 21 -7.92 3.12 12.59
CA CYS A 21 -9.02 3.64 11.77
C CYS A 21 -10.18 4.23 12.58
N LEU A 22 -10.15 4.10 13.90
CA LEU A 22 -11.20 4.52 14.85
C LEU A 22 -12.58 3.86 14.62
N GLY A 23 -12.68 2.91 13.69
CA GLY A 23 -13.88 2.13 13.41
C GLY A 23 -13.90 0.77 14.10
N LEU A 24 -14.93 -0.03 13.81
CA LEU A 24 -15.03 -1.41 14.29
C LEU A 24 -13.86 -2.26 13.78
N ILE A 25 -13.40 -3.18 14.61
CA ILE A 25 -12.31 -4.07 14.26
C ILE A 25 -12.81 -5.14 13.27
N THR A 26 -12.33 -5.07 12.03
CA THR A 26 -12.58 -6.08 10.99
C THR A 26 -11.32 -6.91 10.78
N GLN A 27 -11.45 -8.24 10.71
CA GLN A 27 -10.30 -9.17 10.65
C GLN A 27 -9.33 -8.90 11.80
N GLU A 28 -9.69 -9.36 13.00
CA GLU A 28 -8.92 -9.11 14.20
C GLU A 28 -7.47 -9.57 14.05
N SER A 29 -6.55 -8.73 14.49
CA SER A 29 -5.12 -9.00 14.46
C SER A 29 -4.44 -8.41 15.69
N TYR A 30 -3.30 -8.99 16.04
CA TYR A 30 -2.56 -8.70 17.25
C TYR A 30 -1.09 -8.52 16.91
N LEU A 31 -0.41 -7.60 17.59
CA LEU A 31 1.05 -7.57 17.57
C LEU A 31 1.61 -8.59 18.57
N ASP A 32 2.71 -9.26 18.22
CA ASP A 32 3.21 -10.43 18.94
C ASP A 32 3.76 -10.18 20.35
N GLN A 33 4.36 -9.02 20.62
CA GLN A 33 4.95 -8.73 21.93
C GLN A 33 3.97 -8.08 22.91
N CYS A 34 3.06 -7.24 22.38
CA CYS A 34 2.16 -6.45 23.23
C CYS A 34 0.68 -6.86 23.13
N PHE A 35 0.31 -7.74 22.20
CA PHE A 35 -1.05 -8.24 21.98
C PHE A 35 -2.14 -7.17 21.86
N HIS A 36 -1.76 -5.94 21.52
CA HIS A 36 -2.74 -4.90 21.21
C HIS A 36 -3.47 -5.24 19.91
N LYS A 37 -4.79 -5.05 19.93
CA LYS A 37 -5.70 -5.45 18.87
C LYS A 37 -5.90 -4.35 17.83
N TYR A 38 -5.91 -4.73 16.55
CA TYR A 38 -6.16 -3.85 15.40
C TYR A 38 -6.92 -4.60 14.29
N CYS A 39 -7.45 -3.87 13.30
CA CYS A 39 -7.81 -4.48 12.02
C CYS A 39 -6.52 -4.94 11.31
N TYR A 40 -6.51 -6.15 10.74
CA TYR A 40 -5.36 -6.70 10.02
C TYR A 40 -4.80 -5.72 8.97
N ASN A 41 -5.68 -5.21 8.10
CA ASN A 41 -5.27 -4.26 7.06
C ASN A 41 -4.71 -2.94 7.62
N CYS A 42 -5.19 -2.49 8.79
CA CYS A 42 -4.69 -1.27 9.42
C CYS A 42 -3.26 -1.46 9.93
N ILE A 43 -3.01 -2.55 10.66
CA ILE A 43 -1.67 -2.79 11.23
C ILE A 43 -0.64 -3.14 10.14
N VAL A 44 -1.05 -3.83 9.07
CA VAL A 44 -0.19 -4.09 7.89
C VAL A 44 0.19 -2.79 7.15
N ARG A 45 -0.73 -1.81 7.04
CA ARG A 45 -0.40 -0.51 6.44
C ARG A 45 0.55 0.29 7.33
N TRP A 46 0.33 0.26 8.64
CA TRP A 46 1.20 0.91 9.61
C TRP A 46 2.65 0.42 9.49
N THR A 47 2.86 -0.89 9.42
CA THR A 47 4.22 -1.47 9.31
C THR A 47 4.93 -0.95 8.06
N LYS A 48 4.25 -0.91 6.91
CA LYS A 48 4.79 -0.37 5.65
C LYS A 48 5.19 1.10 5.74
N VAL A 49 4.37 1.93 6.38
CA VAL A 49 4.64 3.38 6.53
C VAL A 49 5.86 3.61 7.41
N VAL A 50 5.96 2.90 8.54
CA VAL A 50 7.09 3.06 9.48
C VAL A 50 8.39 2.54 8.88
N SER A 51 8.37 1.39 8.19
CA SER A 51 9.56 0.83 7.52
C SER A 51 10.11 1.72 6.40
N SER A 52 9.27 2.52 5.74
CA SER A 52 9.71 3.43 4.67
C SER A 52 10.53 4.64 5.17
N LYS A 53 10.36 5.01 6.45
CA LYS A 53 11.05 6.15 7.08
C LYS A 53 12.37 5.77 7.74
N SER A 54 12.60 4.48 8.00
CA SER A 54 13.76 3.96 8.74
C SER A 54 14.93 3.53 7.84
N SER A 55 14.98 3.99 6.59
CA SER A 55 16.01 3.65 5.58
C SER A 55 17.44 4.09 5.91
N SER A 56 17.67 4.68 7.09
CA SER A 56 18.98 5.08 7.60
C SER A 56 19.61 4.09 8.59
N SER A 57 18.96 2.96 8.95
CA SER A 57 19.52 1.98 9.88
C SER A 57 19.77 0.62 9.21
N SER A 58 21.04 0.36 8.91
CA SER A 58 21.58 -0.85 8.25
C SER A 58 21.53 -2.13 9.12
N THR A 59 20.63 -2.23 10.09
CA THR A 59 20.57 -3.34 11.04
C THR A 59 19.46 -4.32 10.69
N LYS A 60 19.83 -5.59 10.64
CA LYS A 60 19.16 -6.76 10.08
C LYS A 60 17.84 -7.19 10.75
N ASP A 61 17.35 -6.41 11.72
CA ASP A 61 16.18 -6.76 12.54
C ASP A 61 15.06 -5.74 12.33
N SER A 62 14.18 -6.07 11.40
CA SER A 62 12.99 -5.30 11.05
C SER A 62 11.96 -5.37 12.18
N SER A 63 11.96 -4.37 13.07
CA SER A 63 10.96 -4.24 14.14
C SER A 63 9.89 -3.18 13.86
N VAL A 64 8.70 -3.53 14.32
CA VAL A 64 7.44 -2.83 14.53
C VAL A 64 7.23 -2.04 15.82
N LYS A 65 7.37 -0.71 15.87
CA LYS A 65 6.84 0.04 17.04
C LYS A 65 5.30 0.03 17.04
N CYS A 66 4.72 -0.46 18.13
CA CYS A 66 3.27 -0.49 18.35
C CYS A 66 2.66 0.92 18.36
N PRO A 67 1.55 1.19 17.65
CA PRO A 67 0.87 2.48 17.66
C PRO A 67 0.47 2.97 19.07
N LEU A 68 0.00 2.06 19.92
CA LEU A 68 -0.50 2.35 21.26
C LEU A 68 0.62 2.51 22.30
N CYS A 69 1.40 1.45 22.54
CA CYS A 69 2.34 1.39 23.65
C CYS A 69 3.81 1.56 23.26
N LYS A 70 4.10 1.70 21.96
CA LYS A 70 5.46 1.85 21.40
C LYS A 70 6.42 0.67 21.65
N THR A 71 5.94 -0.46 22.19
CA THR A 71 6.72 -1.70 22.28
C THR A 71 7.16 -2.15 20.88
N ASP A 72 8.37 -2.70 20.77
CA ASP A 72 8.83 -3.37 19.55
C ASP A 72 8.10 -4.68 19.34
N ASN A 73 7.76 -4.98 18.09
CA ASN A 73 7.07 -6.20 17.69
C ASN A 73 7.76 -6.72 16.42
N PHE A 74 7.69 -8.02 16.19
CA PHE A 74 8.39 -8.69 15.09
C PHE A 74 7.43 -9.35 14.10
N SER A 75 6.16 -9.52 14.51
CA SER A 75 5.14 -10.17 13.69
C SER A 75 3.72 -9.72 14.03
N ILE A 76 2.80 -10.04 13.13
CA ILE A 76 1.37 -9.80 13.25
C ILE A 76 0.67 -11.16 13.31
N ILE A 77 -0.08 -11.41 14.37
CA ILE A 77 -0.87 -12.63 14.58
C ILE A 77 -2.32 -12.34 14.15
N HIS A 78 -2.93 -13.22 13.36
CA HIS A 78 -4.30 -13.07 12.87
C HIS A 78 -4.95 -14.41 12.54
N GLY A 79 -6.23 -14.40 12.15
CA GLY A 79 -6.94 -15.60 11.70
C GLY A 79 -7.13 -16.65 12.79
N TYR A 80 -7.20 -16.24 14.06
CA TYR A 80 -7.40 -17.16 15.16
C TYR A 80 -8.84 -17.71 15.18
N ASP A 81 -8.99 -19.03 15.05
CA ASP A 81 -10.28 -19.72 15.02
C ASP A 81 -10.58 -20.54 16.30
N GLY A 82 -9.73 -20.42 17.31
CA GLY A 82 -9.78 -21.21 18.55
C GLY A 82 -8.73 -22.31 18.63
N ASN A 83 -8.26 -22.82 17.48
CA ASN A 83 -7.31 -23.94 17.41
C ASN A 83 -6.02 -23.57 16.67
N THR A 84 -6.11 -22.69 15.68
CA THR A 84 -5.01 -22.30 14.80
C THR A 84 -4.91 -20.80 14.69
N PHE A 85 -3.74 -20.30 14.30
CA PHE A 85 -3.51 -18.89 13.98
C PHE A 85 -2.51 -18.76 12.83
N GLN A 86 -2.54 -17.59 12.20
CA GLN A 86 -1.56 -17.17 11.20
C GLN A 86 -0.63 -16.12 11.82
N GLN A 87 0.64 -16.14 11.43
CA GLN A 87 1.65 -15.22 11.93
C GLN A 87 2.50 -14.69 10.77
N ASP A 88 2.38 -13.40 10.51
CA ASP A 88 3.10 -12.72 9.44
C ASP A 88 4.27 -11.93 10.04
N PHE A 89 5.50 -12.34 9.75
CA PHE A 89 6.70 -11.60 10.18
C PHE A 89 6.86 -10.30 9.39
N ILE A 90 7.25 -9.23 10.08
CA ILE A 90 7.33 -7.88 9.50
C ILE A 90 8.30 -7.82 8.31
N ASN A 91 9.43 -8.53 8.40
CA ASN A 91 10.39 -8.73 7.30
C ASN A 91 9.71 -9.19 6.00
N HIS A 92 8.82 -10.18 6.09
CA HIS A 92 8.13 -10.73 4.92
C HIS A 92 7.01 -9.83 4.42
N ILE A 93 6.38 -9.02 5.28
CA ILE A 93 5.36 -8.04 4.88
C ILE A 93 5.98 -6.91 4.06
N THR A 94 7.21 -6.49 4.40
CA THR A 94 7.97 -5.50 3.63
C THR A 94 8.47 -6.08 2.30
N ASP A 95 8.87 -7.35 2.27
CA ASP A 95 9.32 -8.05 1.07
C ASP A 95 8.17 -8.42 0.12
N ASN A 96 6.97 -8.65 0.66
CA ASN A 96 5.71 -8.80 -0.08
C ASN A 96 5.21 -7.48 -0.71
N SER A 97 6.05 -6.44 -0.77
CA SER A 97 6.00 -5.42 -1.82
C SER A 97 6.35 -5.98 -3.22
N THR A 98 5.98 -7.24 -3.48
CA THR A 98 6.00 -7.94 -4.78
C THR A 98 5.09 -7.30 -5.82
N PHE A 99 4.34 -6.27 -5.42
CA PHE A 99 3.51 -5.44 -6.29
C PHE A 99 4.23 -4.91 -7.53
N PHE A 100 5.55 -4.68 -7.42
CA PHE A 100 6.38 -4.29 -8.54
C PHE A 100 7.38 -5.38 -8.90
N SER A 101 7.28 -5.88 -10.14
CA SER A 101 8.35 -6.67 -10.74
C SER A 101 9.69 -5.91 -10.64
N LYS A 102 10.80 -6.65 -10.65
CA LYS A 102 12.16 -6.07 -10.69
C LYS A 102 12.31 -5.00 -11.79
N ALA A 103 11.63 -5.21 -12.92
CA ALA A 103 11.61 -4.27 -14.04
C ALA A 103 10.85 -2.96 -13.71
N HIS A 104 9.76 -3.01 -12.94
CA HIS A 104 9.06 -1.80 -12.49
C HIS A 104 9.89 -0.99 -11.49
N LYS A 105 10.51 -1.66 -10.51
CA LYS A 105 11.38 -1.00 -9.52
C LYS A 105 12.54 -0.25 -10.18
N HIS A 106 13.20 -0.90 -11.14
CA HIS A 106 14.28 -0.28 -11.92
C HIS A 106 13.81 0.97 -12.69
N ARG A 107 12.64 0.93 -13.33
CA ARG A 107 12.12 2.07 -14.10
C ARG A 107 11.77 3.26 -13.22
N LEU A 108 11.15 3.01 -12.07
CA LEU A 108 10.84 4.08 -11.11
C LEU A 108 12.11 4.80 -10.66
N GLN A 109 13.19 4.06 -10.41
CA GLN A 109 14.48 4.65 -10.07
C GLN A 109 14.99 5.62 -11.15
N CYS A 110 14.77 5.33 -12.44
CA CYS A 110 15.17 6.23 -13.53
C CYS A 110 14.47 7.60 -13.51
N TYR A 111 13.24 7.68 -12.97
CA TYR A 111 12.48 8.94 -12.90
C TYR A 111 12.87 9.81 -11.69
N TYR A 112 13.26 9.17 -10.58
CA TYR A 112 13.62 9.87 -9.34
C TYR A 112 15.13 10.10 -9.18
N THR A 113 15.95 9.51 -10.04
CA THR A 113 17.37 9.82 -10.09
C THR A 113 17.53 11.20 -10.73
N GLU A 114 18.17 12.13 -10.02
CA GLU A 114 18.55 13.44 -10.54
C GLU A 114 19.19 13.26 -11.93
N PRO A 115 18.58 13.81 -13.00
CA PRO A 115 19.17 13.70 -14.31
C PRO A 115 20.49 14.45 -14.26
N GLY A 116 21.60 13.71 -14.41
CA GLY A 116 22.91 14.30 -14.69
C GLY A 116 22.87 15.17 -15.97
N PRO A 117 24.01 15.65 -16.48
CA PRO A 117 24.06 16.53 -17.65
C PRO A 117 23.70 15.79 -18.97
N LEU A 118 22.48 15.28 -19.08
CA LEU A 118 21.89 14.61 -20.23
C LEU A 118 21.17 15.58 -21.17
N ARG A 119 20.99 16.84 -20.74
CA ARG A 119 20.34 17.88 -21.56
C ARG A 119 21.13 18.21 -22.84
N GLU A 120 22.42 17.88 -22.89
CA GLU A 120 23.29 18.21 -24.03
C GLU A 120 23.36 17.12 -25.10
N THR A 121 22.98 15.87 -24.80
CA THR A 121 23.18 14.73 -25.73
C THR A 121 21.99 14.52 -26.68
N PHE A 122 20.78 14.87 -26.27
CA PHE A 122 19.57 14.75 -27.09
C PHE A 122 19.27 16.07 -27.82
N LYS A 123 19.54 16.11 -29.14
CA LYS A 123 19.17 17.23 -30.02
C LYS A 123 17.66 17.19 -30.33
N VAL A 124 16.84 17.42 -29.31
CA VAL A 124 15.37 17.46 -29.38
C VAL A 124 14.91 18.36 -30.54
N THR A 125 15.53 19.54 -30.70
CA THR A 125 15.29 20.48 -31.81
C THR A 125 15.49 19.86 -33.19
N HIS A 126 16.52 19.02 -33.38
CA HIS A 126 16.76 18.34 -34.67
C HIS A 126 15.70 17.27 -34.94
N TYR A 127 15.24 16.56 -33.91
CA TYR A 127 14.17 15.58 -34.03
C TYR A 127 12.84 16.22 -34.50
N TRP A 128 12.49 17.39 -33.94
CA TRP A 128 11.30 18.15 -34.35
C TRP A 128 11.42 18.69 -35.77
N LYS A 129 12.57 19.26 -36.14
CA LYS A 129 12.82 19.79 -37.50
C LYS A 129 12.66 18.70 -38.58
N MET A 130 13.06 17.47 -38.28
CA MET A 130 12.95 16.33 -39.18
C MET A 130 11.55 15.69 -39.19
N ARG A 131 10.56 16.25 -38.49
CA ARG A 131 9.18 15.75 -38.38
C ARG A 131 9.07 14.25 -38.03
N LYS A 132 10.07 13.71 -37.33
CA LYS A 132 10.16 12.28 -37.01
C LYS A 132 9.00 11.77 -36.13
N TYR A 133 8.30 12.67 -35.45
CA TYR A 133 7.10 12.38 -34.67
C TYR A 133 5.87 12.05 -35.55
N LEU A 134 5.86 12.42 -36.84
CA LEU A 134 4.80 12.08 -37.78
C LEU A 134 4.96 10.66 -38.35
N VAL A 135 6.12 10.04 -38.15
CA VAL A 135 6.38 8.68 -38.63
C VAL A 135 5.77 7.68 -37.65
N PRO A 136 4.96 6.72 -38.13
CA PRO A 136 4.36 5.70 -37.26
C PRO A 136 5.44 4.91 -36.52
N ASN A 137 5.43 4.97 -35.18
CA ASN A 137 6.34 4.21 -34.35
C ASN A 137 5.57 3.09 -33.63
N LYS A 138 5.62 1.87 -34.18
CA LYS A 138 4.96 0.68 -33.60
C LYS A 138 5.47 0.31 -32.21
N GLN A 139 6.65 0.78 -31.82
CA GLN A 139 7.21 0.56 -30.47
C GLN A 139 6.73 1.62 -29.48
N LEU A 140 6.27 2.78 -29.94
CA LEU A 140 5.81 3.86 -29.07
C LEU A 140 4.62 3.43 -28.23
N GLU A 141 3.66 2.71 -28.81
CA GLU A 141 2.50 2.22 -28.07
C GLU A 141 2.89 1.22 -26.97
N LYS A 142 3.76 0.26 -27.30
CA LYS A 142 4.28 -0.73 -26.33
C LYS A 142 5.11 -0.09 -25.23
N TRP A 143 5.96 0.86 -25.60
CA TRP A 143 6.76 1.65 -24.66
C TRP A 143 5.84 2.47 -23.75
N THR A 144 4.91 3.23 -24.33
CA THR A 144 3.97 4.10 -23.60
C THR A 144 3.09 3.29 -22.66
N ARG A 145 2.53 2.15 -23.11
CA ARG A 145 1.75 1.24 -22.25
C ARG A 145 2.55 0.78 -21.04
N ARG A 146 3.81 0.42 -21.23
CA ARG A 146 4.71 -0.04 -20.18
C ARG A 146 5.09 1.08 -19.21
N GLU A 147 5.35 2.28 -19.72
CA GLU A 147 5.63 3.45 -18.88
C GLU A 147 4.37 3.91 -18.12
N LEU A 148 3.21 3.92 -18.78
CA LEU A 148 1.92 4.15 -18.14
C LEU A 148 1.63 3.09 -17.09
N GLN A 149 1.92 1.81 -17.29
CA GLN A 149 1.80 0.81 -16.23
C GLN A 149 2.74 1.11 -15.06
N ALA A 150 4.00 1.49 -15.31
CA ALA A 150 4.94 1.84 -14.25
C ALA A 150 4.51 3.07 -13.43
N LEU A 151 3.97 4.10 -14.11
CA LEU A 151 3.56 5.37 -13.49
C LEU A 151 2.12 5.32 -12.95
N LEU A 152 1.22 4.59 -13.60
CA LEU A 152 -0.17 4.41 -13.16
C LEU A 152 -0.30 3.35 -12.08
N GLN A 153 0.57 2.35 -11.94
CA GLN A 153 0.53 1.56 -10.70
C GLN A 153 0.90 2.42 -9.48
N VAL A 154 1.66 3.51 -9.68
CA VAL A 154 1.89 4.54 -8.65
C VAL A 154 0.66 5.43 -8.48
N LEU A 155 0.03 5.84 -9.59
CA LEU A 155 -1.14 6.72 -9.55
C LEU A 155 -2.45 6.02 -9.13
N LEU A 156 -2.68 4.75 -9.46
CA LEU A 156 -3.84 3.96 -8.99
C LEU A 156 -3.75 3.71 -7.49
N LEU A 157 -2.57 3.76 -6.88
CA LEU A 157 -2.43 3.81 -5.41
C LEU A 157 -2.71 5.21 -4.86
N SER A 158 -2.34 6.29 -5.56
CA SER A 158 -2.75 7.64 -5.16
C SER A 158 -4.24 7.92 -5.40
N PHE A 159 -4.82 7.32 -6.44
CA PHE A 159 -6.23 7.45 -6.83
C PHE A 159 -7.10 6.48 -6.04
N THR A 160 -6.68 5.27 -5.66
CA THR A 160 -7.47 4.47 -4.68
C THR A 160 -7.45 5.08 -3.27
N LEU A 161 -6.44 5.89 -2.94
CA LEU A 161 -6.41 6.74 -1.75
C LEU A 161 -7.29 8.00 -1.87
N SER A 162 -7.68 8.44 -3.07
CA SER A 162 -8.58 9.59 -3.28
C SER A 162 -9.98 9.24 -3.79
N ASP A 163 -10.18 8.08 -4.43
CA ASP A 163 -11.44 7.60 -4.98
C ASP A 163 -12.28 6.87 -3.93
N THR A 164 -11.67 6.43 -2.82
CA THR A 164 -12.47 6.12 -1.61
C THR A 164 -13.10 7.39 -1.02
N LEU A 165 -12.60 8.60 -1.35
CA LEU A 165 -13.24 9.86 -0.97
C LEU A 165 -14.20 10.41 -2.05
N LEU A 166 -14.20 9.86 -3.27
CA LEU A 166 -15.11 10.32 -4.35
C LEU A 166 -16.27 9.34 -4.63
N TYR A 167 -16.08 8.03 -4.46
CA TYR A 167 -17.19 7.06 -4.56
C TYR A 167 -18.24 7.26 -3.44
N ASP A 168 -17.82 7.71 -2.26
CA ASP A 168 -18.75 8.01 -1.15
C ASP A 168 -19.53 9.33 -1.32
N LEU A 169 -19.09 10.23 -2.22
CA LEU A 169 -19.83 11.44 -2.59
C LEU A 169 -20.79 11.21 -3.77
N ALA A 170 -20.51 10.24 -4.65
CA ALA A 170 -21.37 9.94 -5.80
C ALA A 170 -22.50 8.92 -5.50
N CYS A 171 -22.43 8.16 -4.40
CA CYS A 171 -23.53 7.29 -3.95
C CYS A 171 -24.45 7.94 -2.90
N ARG A 172 -24.31 9.25 -2.63
CA ARG A 172 -25.18 10.02 -1.71
C ARG A 172 -25.88 11.22 -2.36
N SER A 173 -26.19 11.14 -3.66
CA SER A 173 -27.14 12.05 -4.32
C SER A 173 -28.27 11.26 -4.98
#